data_AF-A0AAU7ANJ4-F1
#
_entry.id   AF-A0AAU7ANJ4-F1
#
_cell.length_a   1.000
_cell.length_b   1.000
_cell.length_c   1.000
_cell.angle_alpha   90.00
_cell.angle_beta   90.00
_cell.angle_gamma   90.00
#
_symmetry.space_group_name_H-M   'P 1'
#
loop_
_entity.id
_entity.type
_entity.pdbx_description
1 polymer ?
#
loop_
_entity_poly.entity_id
_entity_poly.type
_entity_poly.pdbx_seq_one_letter_code
_entity_poly.pdbx_strand_id
1 'polypeptide(L)'
;MTSALDGVLARVEPKTPLARLQRVWPGVVGPVLTPHATPTAMSGDGVVTVTCDAAVWAQEMDLLAYELIDRLNAELGPGTVRELRCRATDSAAWARQRRPRRKTERK
;
A
#
# COMPACT_ATOMS: atom_id res chain seq x y z
N MET A 1 -25.52 -11.38 -0.97
CA MET A 1 -25.95 -10.20 -1.75
C MET A 1 -24.93 -9.10 -1.52
N THR A 2 -23.81 -9.14 -2.22
CA THR A 2 -22.73 -8.16 -2.07
C THR A 2 -23.02 -6.98 -2.99
N SER A 3 -22.93 -5.81 -2.38
CA SER A 3 -23.69 -4.62 -2.69
C SER A 3 -23.34 -4.01 -4.04
N ALA A 4 -24.33 -3.36 -4.66
CA ALA A 4 -24.24 -2.53 -5.86
C ALA A 4 -23.08 -1.51 -5.87
N LEU A 5 -22.41 -1.31 -4.73
CA LEU A 5 -21.19 -0.52 -4.59
C LEU A 5 -19.99 -1.08 -5.37
N ASP A 6 -19.83 -2.40 -5.49
CA ASP A 6 -18.71 -3.00 -6.25
C ASP A 6 -18.74 -2.59 -7.74
N GLY A 7 -19.93 -2.57 -8.34
CA GLY A 7 -20.11 -2.15 -9.74
C GLY A 7 -19.91 -0.64 -9.95
N VAL A 8 -20.14 0.17 -8.93
CA VAL A 8 -19.93 1.64 -8.98
C VAL A 8 -18.45 1.99 -8.77
N LEU A 9 -17.76 1.31 -7.87
CA LEU A 9 -16.32 1.48 -7.65
C LEU A 9 -15.48 1.05 -8.86
N ALA A 10 -15.97 0.09 -9.65
CA ALA A 10 -15.31 -0.36 -10.88
C ALA A 10 -15.19 0.73 -11.96
N ARG A 11 -16.04 1.76 -11.94
CA ARG A 11 -16.07 2.82 -12.97
C ARG A 11 -15.23 4.05 -12.63
N VAL A 12 -14.71 4.14 -11.41
CA VAL A 12 -13.87 5.27 -10.98
C VAL A 12 -12.41 4.84 -11.02
N GLU A 13 -11.74 5.19 -12.10
CA GLU A 13 -10.29 5.00 -12.18
C GLU A 13 -9.60 5.90 -11.14
N PRO A 14 -8.60 5.41 -10.39
CA PRO A 14 -7.92 6.23 -9.40
C PRO A 14 -7.27 7.43 -10.07
N LYS A 15 -7.60 8.63 -9.57
CA LYS A 15 -7.12 9.89 -10.15
C LYS A 15 -5.62 10.15 -9.91
N THR A 16 -4.93 9.30 -9.13
CA THR A 16 -3.51 9.49 -8.78
C THR A 16 -2.70 8.21 -8.97
N PRO A 17 -1.40 8.32 -9.34
CA PRO A 17 -0.48 7.17 -9.41
C PRO A 17 -0.42 6.36 -8.10
N LEU A 18 -0.35 7.05 -6.96
CA LEU A 18 -0.36 6.41 -5.64
C LEU A 18 -1.61 5.56 -5.42
N ALA A 19 -2.79 6.03 -5.83
CA ALA A 19 -4.03 5.28 -5.64
C ALA A 19 -4.12 4.05 -6.56
N ARG A 20 -3.51 4.09 -7.75
CA ARG A 20 -3.35 2.89 -8.60
C ARG A 20 -2.40 1.87 -7.96
N LEU A 21 -1.25 2.34 -7.46
CA LEU A 21 -0.29 1.52 -6.72
C LEU A 21 -0.94 0.86 -5.50
N GLN A 22 -1.64 1.62 -4.66
CA GLN A 22 -2.33 1.10 -3.47
C GLN A 22 -3.38 0.05 -3.81
N ARG A 23 -4.02 0.13 -4.99
CA ARG A 23 -5.00 -0.85 -5.45
C ARG A 23 -4.36 -2.20 -5.79
N VAL A 24 -3.21 -2.21 -6.47
CA VAL A 24 -2.53 -3.45 -6.88
C VAL A 24 -1.63 -4.03 -5.78
N TRP A 25 -1.24 -3.20 -4.82
CA TRP A 25 -0.27 -3.55 -3.76
C TRP A 25 -0.55 -4.90 -3.08
N PRO A 26 -1.76 -5.24 -2.60
CA PRO A 26 -1.98 -6.50 -1.89
C PRO A 26 -1.74 -7.75 -2.75
N GLY A 27 -2.02 -7.66 -4.05
CA GLY A 27 -1.74 -8.75 -4.99
C GLY A 27 -0.24 -8.91 -5.26
N VAL A 28 0.51 -7.81 -5.23
CA VAL A 28 1.95 -7.83 -5.45
C VAL A 28 2.72 -8.24 -4.21
N VAL A 29 2.45 -7.70 -3.03
CA VAL A 29 3.22 -8.08 -1.83
C VAL A 29 2.69 -9.34 -1.14
N GLY A 30 1.46 -9.74 -1.46
CA GLY A 30 0.81 -10.91 -0.89
C GLY A 30 0.33 -10.73 0.56
N PRO A 31 -0.31 -11.77 1.13
CA PRO A 31 -1.04 -11.67 2.39
C PRO A 31 -0.13 -11.53 3.62
N VAL A 32 1.15 -11.90 3.51
CA VAL A 32 2.11 -11.78 4.62
C VAL A 32 2.56 -10.34 4.80
N LEU A 33 2.87 -9.62 3.72
CA LEU A 33 3.40 -8.26 3.80
C LEU A 33 2.30 -7.18 3.83
N THR A 34 1.15 -7.43 3.21
CA THR A 34 0.01 -6.48 3.16
C THR A 34 -0.38 -5.90 4.54
N PRO A 35 -0.42 -6.69 5.63
CA PRO A 35 -0.78 -6.17 6.95
C PRO A 35 0.30 -5.28 7.57
N HIS A 36 1.53 -5.36 7.09
CA HIS A 36 2.70 -4.77 7.73
C HIS A 36 3.31 -3.61 6.96
N ALA A 37 2.99 -3.48 5.67
CA ALA A 37 3.54 -2.47 4.80
C ALA A 37 2.49 -1.86 3.86
N THR A 38 2.49 -0.54 3.77
CA THR A 38 1.60 0.21 2.87
C THR A 38 2.34 1.33 2.15
N PRO A 39 2.12 1.53 0.83
CA PRO A 39 2.68 2.66 0.12
C PRO A 39 1.94 3.94 0.54
N THR A 40 2.68 4.91 1.07
CA THR A 40 2.13 6.15 1.65
C THR A 40 2.41 7.38 0.80
N ALA A 41 3.42 7.34 -0.07
CA ALA A 41 3.70 8.40 -1.02
C ALA A 41 4.33 7.84 -2.29
N MET A 42 4.13 8.55 -3.40
CA MET A 42 4.79 8.27 -4.67
C MET A 42 5.19 9.60 -5.30
N SER A 43 6.48 9.73 -5.60
CA SER A 43 7.05 10.88 -6.30
C SER A 43 6.83 10.78 -7.81
N GLY A 44 6.91 11.90 -8.51
CA GLY A 44 6.73 11.95 -9.98
C GLY A 44 7.81 11.23 -10.78
N ASP A 45 8.97 10.95 -10.18
CA ASP A 45 10.08 10.18 -10.73
C ASP A 45 9.99 8.67 -10.45
N GLY A 46 8.91 8.20 -9.80
CA GLY A 46 8.67 6.78 -9.55
C GLY A 46 9.27 6.26 -8.25
N VAL A 47 9.75 7.12 -7.35
CA VAL A 47 10.15 6.72 -5.99
C VAL A 47 8.90 6.52 -5.12
N VAL A 48 8.73 5.32 -4.60
CA VAL A 48 7.61 4.96 -3.71
C VAL A 48 8.11 4.92 -2.27
N THR A 49 7.47 5.68 -1.40
CA THR A 49 7.67 5.51 0.05
C THR A 49 6.70 4.46 0.58
N VAL A 50 7.26 3.49 1.29
CA VAL A 50 6.50 2.42 1.95
C VAL A 50 6.66 2.58 3.46
N THR A 51 5.54 2.71 4.17
CA THR A 51 5.54 2.73 5.63
C THR A 51 5.28 1.32 6.14
N CYS A 52 6.19 0.84 6.98
CA CYS A 52 6.15 -0.46 7.62
C CYS A 52 5.89 -0.31 9.11
N ASP A 53 5.23 -1.28 9.74
CA ASP A 53 4.89 -1.22 11.16
C ASP A 53 6.01 -1.63 12.13
N ALA A 54 7.10 -2.18 11.60
CA ALA A 54 8.32 -2.49 12.33
C ALA A 54 9.54 -2.45 11.41
N ALA A 55 10.72 -2.32 12.01
CA ALA A 55 12.01 -2.30 11.31
C ALA A 55 12.25 -3.59 10.52
N VAL A 56 11.90 -4.75 11.09
CA VAL A 56 12.03 -6.06 10.42
C VAL A 56 11.29 -6.10 9.08
N TRP A 57 10.08 -5.54 9.01
CA TRP A 57 9.32 -5.52 7.76
C TRP A 57 9.89 -4.55 6.73
N ALA A 58 10.47 -3.43 7.18
CA ALA A 58 11.18 -2.54 6.26
C ALA A 58 12.41 -3.24 5.65
N GLN A 59 13.17 -3.99 6.47
CA GLN A 59 14.30 -4.77 5.97
C GLN A 59 13.87 -5.88 5.00
N GLU A 60 12.83 -6.62 5.34
CA GLU A 60 12.33 -7.71 4.47
C GLU A 60 11.85 -7.17 3.12
N MET A 61 11.23 -6.00 3.14
CA MET A 61 10.84 -5.31 1.92
C MET A 61 12.03 -4.80 1.10
N ASP A 62 13.07 -4.28 1.75
CA ASP A 62 14.29 -3.86 1.06
C ASP A 62 14.99 -5.05 0.38
N LEU A 63 15.02 -6.22 1.04
CA LEU A 63 15.53 -7.46 0.46
C LEU A 63 14.73 -7.93 -0.76
N LEU A 64 13.42 -7.72 -0.75
CA LEU A 64 12.50 -8.09 -1.83
C LEU A 64 12.30 -6.96 -2.86
N ALA A 65 12.93 -5.81 -2.69
CA ALA A 65 12.57 -4.60 -3.42
C ALA A 65 12.67 -4.76 -4.94
N TYR A 66 13.73 -5.42 -5.41
CA TYR A 66 13.92 -5.66 -6.84
C TYR A 66 12.76 -6.47 -7.46
N GLU A 67 12.40 -7.60 -6.84
CA GLU A 67 11.29 -8.44 -7.30
C GLU A 67 9.95 -7.69 -7.23
N LEU A 68 9.73 -6.95 -6.13
CA LEU A 68 8.51 -6.17 -5.96
C LEU A 68 8.39 -5.06 -7.00
N ILE A 69 9.48 -4.38 -7.35
CA ILE A 69 9.50 -3.34 -8.40
C ILE A 69 9.12 -3.94 -9.76
N ASP A 70 9.70 -5.09 -10.11
CA ASP A 70 9.37 -5.76 -11.38
C ASP A 70 7.89 -6.14 -11.44
N ARG A 71 7.37 -6.74 -10.37
CA ARG A 71 5.96 -7.13 -10.28
C ARG A 71 5.01 -5.92 -10.27
N LEU A 72 5.38 -4.84 -9.59
CA LEU A 72 4.63 -3.58 -9.61
C LEU A 72 4.60 -2.97 -11.02
N ASN A 73 5.72 -2.99 -11.73
CA ASN A 73 5.81 -2.47 -13.09
C ASN A 73 5.07 -3.34 -14.11
N ALA A 74 4.95 -4.65 -13.88
CA ALA A 74 4.11 -5.53 -14.69
C ALA A 74 2.62 -5.12 -14.61
N GLU A 75 2.15 -4.68 -13.44
CA GLU A 75 0.77 -4.25 -13.21
C GLU A 75 0.51 -2.79 -13.59
N LEU A 76 1.47 -1.90 -13.34
CA LEU A 76 1.29 -0.45 -13.46
C LEU A 76 1.87 0.15 -14.75
N GLY A 77 2.69 -0.61 -15.48
CA GLY A 77 3.41 -0.18 -16.67
C GLY A 77 4.92 0.00 -16.40
N PRO A 78 5.78 -0.32 -17.39
CA PRO A 78 7.23 -0.27 -17.22
C PRO A 78 7.75 1.10 -16.76
N GLY A 79 8.64 1.10 -15.77
CA GLY A 79 9.31 2.29 -15.26
C GLY A 79 8.44 3.21 -14.40
N THR A 80 7.22 2.80 -14.06
CA THR A 80 6.31 3.52 -13.16
C THR A 80 6.88 3.58 -11.74
N VAL A 81 7.40 2.45 -11.26
CA VAL A 81 8.11 2.33 -9.99
C VAL A 81 9.59 2.15 -10.29
N ARG A 82 10.43 3.01 -9.71
CA ARG A 82 11.88 2.98 -9.88
C ARG A 82 12.63 2.60 -8.62
N GLU A 83 12.07 2.94 -7.47
CA GLU A 83 12.72 2.73 -6.17
C GLU A 83 11.64 2.54 -5.11
N LEU A 84 11.86 1.60 -4.18
CA LEU A 84 11.11 1.50 -2.93
C LEU A 84 11.96 2.08 -1.81
N ARG A 85 11.40 3.04 -1.07
CA ARG A 85 11.98 3.58 0.16
C ARG A 85 11.16 3.14 1.35
N CYS A 86 11.60 2.07 2.00
CA CYS A 86 10.93 1.50 3.15
C CYS A 86 11.33 2.26 4.42
N ARG A 87 10.34 2.60 5.24
CA ARG A 87 10.55 3.25 6.54
C ARG A 87 9.68 2.60 7.59
N ALA A 88 10.28 2.28 8.73
CA ALA A 88 9.53 1.79 9.87
C ALA A 88 8.89 2.96 10.64
N THR A 89 7.68 2.74 11.14
CA THR A 89 7.06 3.56 12.17
C THR A 89 7.02 2.80 13.49
N ASP A 90 6.67 3.50 14.57
CA ASP A 90 6.43 2.89 15.87
C ASP A 90 5.21 1.96 15.80
N SER A 91 5.36 0.70 16.22
CA SER A 91 4.29 -0.31 16.12
C SER A 91 3.05 0.07 16.94
N ALA A 92 3.21 0.80 18.06
CA ALA A 92 2.08 1.28 18.83
C ALA A 92 1.35 2.43 18.11
N ALA A 93 2.06 3.33 17.43
CA ALA A 93 1.48 4.34 16.55
C ALA A 93 0.72 3.73 15.37
N TRP A 94 1.28 2.69 14.74
CA TRP A 94 0.61 1.91 13.70
C TRP A 94 -0.69 1.27 14.19
N ALA A 95 -0.66 0.59 15.34
CA ALA A 95 -1.83 -0.03 15.93
C ALA A 95 -2.94 1.00 16.26
N ARG A 96 -2.56 2.22 16.69
CA ARG A 96 -3.52 3.31 16.91
C ARG A 96 -4.18 3.77 15.60
N GLN A 97 -3.43 3.90 14.51
CA GLN A 97 -3.97 4.32 13.20
C GLN A 97 -4.94 3.28 12.62
N ARG A 98 -4.68 1.99 12.83
CA ARG A 98 -5.51 0.90 12.29
C ARG A 98 -6.74 0.57 13.13
N ARG A 99 -6.85 1.09 14.36
CA ARG A 99 -8.07 0.91 15.15
C ARG A 99 -9.23 1.63 14.46
N PRO A 100 -10.32 0.93 14.10
CA PRO A 100 -11.51 1.60 13.59
C PRO A 100 -11.97 2.60 14.64
N ARG A 101 -12.17 3.88 14.26
CA ARG A 101 -12.77 4.86 15.15
C ARG A 101 -14.13 4.30 15.56
N ARG A 102 -14.26 3.82 16.80
CA ARG A 102 -15.57 3.47 17.36
C ARG A 102 -16.44 4.72 17.24
N LYS A 103 -17.44 4.70 16.35
CA LYS A 103 -18.49 5.71 16.38
C LYS A 103 -19.19 5.54 17.72
N THR A 104 -18.96 6.45 18.66
CA THR A 104 -19.82 6.60 19.83
C THR A 104 -21.16 7.13 19.35
N GLU A 105 -22.12 6.24 19.11
CA GLU A 105 -23.54 6.60 19.10
C GLU A 105 -23.87 7.12 20.50
N ARG A 106 -24.08 8.44 20.64
CA ARG A 106 -24.82 9.00 21.76
C ARG A 106 -26.29 9.02 21.37
N LYS A 107 -27.07 8.24 22.11
CA LYS A 107 -28.53 8.25 22.14
C LYS A 107 -29.04 9.55 22.78
#